data_AF-A0A7V4TIP0-F1
#
_entry.id   AF-A0A7V4TIP0-F1
#
_cell.length_a   1.000
_cell.length_b   1.000
_cell.length_c   1.000
_cell.angle_alpha   90.00
_cell.angle_beta   90.00
_cell.angle_gamma   90.00
#
_symmetry.space_group_name_H-M   'P 1'
#
loop_
_entity.id
_entity.type
_entity.pdbx_description
1 polymer ?
#
loop_
_entity_poly.entity_id
_entity_poly.type
_entity_poly.pdbx_seq_one_letter_code
_entity_poly.pdbx_strand_id
1 'polypeptide(L)'
;MKPSTYDRKLLLELFRRILWSTEQVLRRIQPFHSAEDFLRNDAGIEKLDSICMQLIAIGEALKQVDRMTKGELLKRYPEVDWKGAKGMRDFLTHHYFDIDAEAVFNTCTKHVPLLKRTIEKIIADLESMTET
;
A
#
# COMPACT_ATOMS: atom_id res chain seq x y z
N MET A 1 -0.49 -15.05 -26.29
CA MET A 1 0.21 -13.75 -26.34
C MET A 1 1.23 -13.75 -25.22
N LYS A 2 2.53 -13.89 -25.51
CA LYS A 2 3.58 -13.88 -24.47
C LYS A 2 3.62 -12.46 -23.86
N PRO A 3 3.65 -12.30 -22.53
CA PRO A 3 3.84 -10.98 -21.92
C PRO A 3 5.15 -10.40 -22.45
N SER A 4 5.13 -9.18 -22.98
CA SER A 4 6.35 -8.55 -23.49
C SER A 4 7.32 -8.36 -22.32
N THR A 5 8.60 -8.57 -22.58
CA THR A 5 9.70 -8.55 -21.59
C THR A 5 9.83 -7.20 -20.83
N TYR A 6 9.08 -6.16 -21.23
CA TYR A 6 9.01 -4.83 -20.60
C TYR A 6 7.87 -4.62 -19.60
N ASP A 7 7.03 -5.62 -19.31
CA ASP A 7 5.98 -5.49 -18.29
C ASP A 7 6.48 -5.96 -16.90
N ARG A 8 7.27 -7.04 -16.84
CA ARG A 8 7.67 -7.67 -15.56
C ARG A 8 8.63 -6.83 -14.73
N LYS A 9 9.67 -6.26 -15.33
CA LYS A 9 10.65 -5.43 -14.60
C LYS A 9 9.98 -4.20 -13.97
N LEU A 10 9.08 -3.56 -14.73
CA LEU A 10 8.30 -2.43 -14.25
C LEU A 10 7.32 -2.85 -13.14
N LEU A 11 6.67 -4.01 -13.27
CA LEU A 11 5.83 -4.57 -12.20
C LEU A 11 6.64 -4.80 -10.92
N LEU A 12 7.83 -5.42 -11.00
CA LEU A 12 8.71 -5.62 -9.85
C LEU A 12 9.12 -4.28 -9.22
N GLU A 13 9.43 -3.26 -10.02
CA GLU A 13 9.73 -1.92 -9.51
C GLU A 13 8.53 -1.31 -8.76
N LEU A 14 7.32 -1.42 -9.32
CA LEU A 14 6.10 -0.94 -8.66
C LEU A 14 5.82 -1.68 -7.36
N PHE A 15 5.95 -3.01 -7.34
CA PHE A 15 5.76 -3.78 -6.12
C PHE A 15 6.81 -3.49 -5.06
N ARG A 16 8.08 -3.27 -5.44
CA ARG A 16 9.13 -2.84 -4.51
C ARG A 16 8.86 -1.45 -3.94
N ARG A 17 8.31 -0.53 -4.73
CA ARG A 17 7.85 0.78 -4.24
C ARG A 17 6.71 0.65 -3.24
N ILE A 18 5.72 -0.19 -3.55
CA ILE A 18 4.62 -0.49 -2.62
C ILE A 18 5.17 -1.09 -1.32
N LEU A 19 6.05 -2.10 -1.41
CA LEU A 19 6.68 -2.74 -0.26
C LEU A 19 7.40 -1.71 0.61
N TRP A 20 8.25 -0.88 0.01
CA TRP A 20 8.95 0.18 0.72
C TRP A 20 7.98 1.13 1.44
N SER A 21 6.89 1.56 0.78
CA SER A 21 5.88 2.41 1.40
C SER A 21 5.16 1.71 2.55
N THR A 22 4.84 0.41 2.43
CA THR A 22 4.26 -0.35 3.56
C THR A 22 5.22 -0.40 4.76
N GLU A 23 6.52 -0.59 4.53
CA GLU A 23 7.53 -0.56 5.59
C GLU A 23 7.67 0.83 6.21
N GLN A 24 7.56 1.90 5.43
CA GLN A 24 7.53 3.26 5.98
C GLN A 24 6.32 3.46 6.90
N VAL A 25 5.14 3.03 6.47
CA VAL A 25 3.93 3.10 7.31
C VAL A 25 4.12 2.33 8.61
N LEU A 26 4.55 1.06 8.53
CA LEU A 26 4.75 0.21 9.71
C LEU A 26 5.82 0.73 10.67
N ARG A 27 6.89 1.35 10.15
CA ARG A 27 7.91 2.00 10.97
C ARG A 27 7.38 3.25 11.66
N ARG A 28 6.57 4.04 10.96
CA ARG A 28 6.05 5.33 11.43
C ARG A 28 4.92 5.17 12.43
N ILE A 29 4.12 4.11 12.31
CA ILE A 29 3.03 3.79 13.25
C ILE A 29 3.55 3.14 14.54
N GLN A 30 4.75 2.53 14.53
CA GLN A 30 5.27 1.76 15.66
C GLN A 30 5.21 2.47 17.03
N PRO A 31 5.53 3.77 17.17
CA PRO A 31 5.49 4.44 18.48
C PRO A 31 4.07 4.85 18.92
N PHE A 32 3.04 4.64 18.10
CA PHE A 32 1.65 4.99 18.38
C PHE A 32 0.87 3.73 18.78
N HIS A 33 0.14 3.79 19.89
CA HIS A 33 -0.68 2.69 20.40
C HIS A 33 -2.17 2.93 20.24
N SER A 34 -2.57 4.18 19.95
CA SER A 34 -3.95 4.53 19.58
C SER A 34 -4.00 5.68 18.58
N ALA A 35 -5.19 5.97 18.06
CA ALA A 35 -5.42 7.09 17.14
C ALA A 35 -5.18 8.45 17.81
N GLU A 36 -5.56 8.57 19.08
CA GLU A 36 -5.40 9.78 19.87
C GLU A 36 -3.93 10.15 20.08
N ASP A 37 -3.02 9.16 20.06
CA ASP A 37 -1.58 9.41 20.17
C ASP A 37 -1.07 10.32 19.04
N PHE A 38 -1.67 10.26 17.84
CA PHE A 38 -1.33 11.17 16.74
C PHE A 38 -1.64 12.63 17.06
N LEU A 39 -2.72 12.88 17.79
CA LEU A 39 -3.26 14.22 17.99
C LEU A 39 -2.69 14.92 19.22
N ARG A 40 -1.76 14.28 19.94
CA ARG A 40 -1.20 14.79 21.19
C ARG A 40 -0.27 15.99 21.02
N ASN A 41 0.40 16.11 19.88
CA ASN A 41 1.33 17.18 19.58
C ASN A 41 1.58 17.28 18.07
N ASP A 42 2.22 18.37 17.65
CA ASP A 42 2.52 18.64 16.24
C ASP A 42 3.34 17.52 15.59
N ALA A 43 4.31 16.93 16.30
CA ALA A 43 5.11 15.82 15.76
C ALA A 43 4.28 14.54 15.50
N GLY A 44 3.22 14.31 16.27
CA GLY A 44 2.24 13.26 16.03
C GLY A 44 1.40 13.52 14.78
N ILE A 45 0.93 14.76 14.62
CA ILE A 45 0.15 15.21 13.45
C ILE A 45 1.00 15.13 12.19
N GLU A 46 2.23 15.63 12.22
CA GLU A 46 3.19 15.50 11.12
C GLU A 46 3.44 14.03 10.74
N LYS A 47 3.44 13.12 11.73
CA LYS A 47 3.58 11.70 11.45
C LYS A 47 2.34 11.13 10.77
N LEU A 48 1.14 11.51 11.22
CA LEU A 48 -0.12 11.13 10.60
C LEU A 48 -0.14 11.57 9.14
N ASP A 49 0.19 12.84 8.86
CA ASP A 49 0.30 13.37 7.50
C ASP A 49 1.28 12.55 6.65
N SER A 50 2.45 12.25 7.22
CA SER A 50 3.48 11.44 6.57
C SER A 50 3.01 10.01 6.27
N ILE A 51 2.20 9.41 7.13
CA ILE A 51 1.58 8.10 6.92
C ILE A 51 0.53 8.17 5.80
N CYS A 52 -0.35 9.16 5.84
CA CYS A 52 -1.37 9.40 4.81
C CYS A 52 -0.74 9.52 3.42
N MET A 53 0.38 10.23 3.30
CA MET A 53 1.12 10.33 2.04
C MET A 53 1.64 8.97 1.52
N GLN A 54 2.07 8.07 2.40
CA GLN A 54 2.47 6.71 1.99
C GLN A 54 1.27 5.86 1.57
N LEU A 55 0.14 5.97 2.28
CA LEU A 55 -1.10 5.28 1.91
C LEU A 55 -1.62 5.72 0.53
N ILE A 56 -1.55 7.02 0.23
CA ILE A 56 -1.84 7.57 -1.10
C ILE A 56 -0.91 6.97 -2.15
N ALA A 57 0.40 6.94 -1.89
CA ALA A 57 1.39 6.38 -2.82
C ALA A 57 1.14 4.90 -3.10
N ILE A 58 0.78 4.12 -2.07
CA ILE A 58 0.38 2.71 -2.20
C ILE A 58 -0.84 2.58 -3.12
N GLY A 59 -1.91 3.35 -2.86
CA GLY A 59 -3.13 3.29 -3.67
C GLY A 59 -2.90 3.65 -5.14
N GLU A 60 -2.09 4.68 -5.41
CA GLU A 60 -1.71 5.07 -6.77
C GLU A 60 -0.93 3.97 -7.49
N ALA A 61 0.09 3.40 -6.84
CA ALA A 61 0.88 2.32 -7.41
C ALA A 61 0.04 1.06 -7.68
N LEU A 62 -0.89 0.72 -6.78
CA LEU A 62 -1.81 -0.39 -6.98
C LEU A 62 -2.75 -0.16 -8.17
N LYS A 63 -3.26 1.07 -8.37
CA LYS A 63 -4.04 1.41 -9.58
C LYS A 63 -3.22 1.29 -10.85
N GLN A 64 -1.93 1.64 -10.81
CA GLN A 64 -1.04 1.47 -11.95
C GLN A 64 -0.81 -0.01 -12.27
N VAL A 65 -0.54 -0.85 -11.27
CA VAL A 65 -0.42 -2.31 -11.42
C VAL A 65 -1.70 -2.91 -12.00
N ASP A 66 -2.86 -2.55 -11.47
CA ASP A 66 -4.16 -3.04 -11.92
C ASP A 66 -4.41 -2.72 -13.40
N ARG A 67 -4.06 -1.50 -13.83
CA ARG A 67 -4.16 -1.06 -15.22
C ARG A 67 -3.21 -1.84 -16.14
N MET A 68 -1.94 -2.00 -15.74
CA MET A 68 -0.93 -2.71 -16.51
C MET A 68 -1.30 -4.19 -16.71
N THR A 69 -1.82 -4.80 -15.64
CA THR A 69 -2.16 -6.24 -15.62
C THR A 69 -3.61 -6.52 -16.03
N LYS A 70 -4.36 -5.50 -16.46
CA LYS A 70 -5.79 -5.57 -16.79
C LYS A 70 -6.65 -6.18 -15.68
N GLY A 71 -6.25 -5.96 -14.43
CA GLY A 71 -6.91 -6.45 -13.23
C GLY A 71 -6.72 -7.94 -12.96
N GLU A 72 -5.89 -8.66 -13.72
CA GLU A 72 -5.76 -10.11 -13.59
C GLU A 72 -4.73 -10.55 -12.54
N LEU A 73 -3.67 -9.76 -12.33
CA LEU A 73 -2.61 -10.16 -11.41
C LEU A 73 -3.08 -10.17 -9.95
N LEU A 74 -3.69 -9.08 -9.49
CA LEU A 74 -4.08 -8.92 -8.09
C LEU A 74 -5.16 -9.92 -7.65
N LYS A 75 -6.07 -10.32 -8.57
CA LYS A 75 -7.10 -11.34 -8.31
C LYS A 75 -6.54 -12.69 -7.86
N ARG A 76 -5.27 -12.99 -8.17
CA ARG A 76 -4.59 -14.22 -7.75
C ARG A 76 -4.23 -14.24 -6.26
N TYR A 77 -4.40 -13.11 -5.58
CA TYR A 77 -4.08 -12.90 -4.16
C TYR A 77 -5.32 -12.35 -3.44
N PRO A 78 -6.38 -13.18 -3.25
CA PRO A 78 -7.68 -12.73 -2.77
C PRO A 78 -7.70 -12.35 -1.28
N GLU A 79 -6.62 -12.56 -0.55
CA GLU A 79 -6.52 -12.22 0.87
C GLU A 79 -6.55 -10.71 1.14
N VAL A 80 -6.23 -9.88 0.15
CA VAL A 80 -6.29 -8.41 0.25
C VAL A 80 -7.56 -7.89 -0.42
N ASP A 81 -8.27 -6.99 0.25
CA ASP A 81 -9.29 -6.16 -0.40
C ASP A 81 -8.62 -5.13 -1.31
N TRP A 82 -8.40 -5.52 -2.56
CA TRP A 82 -7.79 -4.66 -3.58
C TRP A 82 -8.64 -3.44 -3.92
N LYS A 83 -9.96 -3.52 -3.77
CA LYS A 83 -10.84 -2.38 -4.04
C LYS A 83 -10.63 -1.31 -2.97
N GLY A 84 -10.66 -1.71 -1.70
CA GLY A 84 -10.34 -0.83 -0.58
C GLY A 84 -8.93 -0.25 -0.65
N ALA A 85 -7.92 -1.11 -0.88
CA ALA A 85 -6.52 -0.68 -0.97
C ALA A 85 -6.27 0.35 -2.08
N LYS A 86 -6.88 0.18 -3.27
CA LYS A 86 -6.82 1.16 -4.36
C LYS A 86 -7.62 2.44 -4.05
N GLY A 87 -8.77 2.30 -3.37
CA GLY A 87 -9.65 3.41 -3.01
C GLY A 87 -9.07 4.36 -1.96
N MET A 88 -8.11 3.88 -1.15
CA MET A 88 -7.46 4.68 -0.10
C MET A 88 -6.89 6.01 -0.60
N ARG A 89 -6.29 6.01 -1.80
CA ARG A 89 -5.76 7.22 -2.42
C ARG A 89 -6.85 8.27 -2.66
N ASP A 90 -7.98 7.88 -3.24
CA ASP A 90 -9.07 8.82 -3.53
C ASP A 90 -9.70 9.35 -2.24
N PHE A 91 -9.91 8.47 -1.26
CA PHE A 91 -10.44 8.83 0.04
C PHE A 91 -9.57 9.89 0.74
N LEU A 92 -8.27 9.61 0.89
CA LEU A 92 -7.36 10.51 1.61
C LEU A 92 -7.12 11.83 0.89
N THR A 93 -7.14 11.87 -0.45
CA THR A 93 -6.95 13.14 -1.18
C THR A 93 -8.18 14.04 -1.15
N HIS A 94 -9.40 13.46 -1.12
CA HIS A 94 -10.64 14.25 -1.14
C HIS A 94 -11.14 14.61 0.27
N HIS A 95 -10.88 13.76 1.25
CA HIS A 95 -11.33 13.94 2.63
C HIS A 95 -10.18 14.29 3.58
N TYR A 96 -9.11 14.90 3.07
CA TYR A 96 -7.89 15.15 3.84
C TYR A 96 -8.15 15.98 5.12
N PHE A 97 -8.94 17.05 5.01
CA PHE A 97 -9.28 17.90 6.15
C PHE A 97 -10.17 17.21 7.19
N ASP A 98 -10.86 16.15 6.78
CA ASP A 98 -11.77 15.36 7.60
C ASP A 98 -11.19 13.95 7.86
N ILE A 99 -9.86 13.81 7.84
CA ILE A 99 -9.21 12.51 8.08
C ILE A 99 -9.57 12.01 9.47
N ASP A 100 -10.20 10.85 9.48
CA ASP A 100 -10.42 10.07 10.68
C ASP A 100 -9.11 9.35 11.07
N ALA A 101 -8.46 9.87 12.11
CA ALA A 101 -7.23 9.29 12.66
C ALA A 101 -7.43 7.83 13.13
N GLU A 102 -8.64 7.47 13.58
CA GLU A 102 -8.98 6.09 13.96
C GLU A 102 -9.03 5.18 12.74
N ALA A 103 -9.62 5.64 11.64
CA ALA A 103 -9.60 4.90 10.38
C ALA A 103 -8.17 4.70 9.86
N VAL A 104 -7.32 5.72 9.93
CA VAL A 104 -5.91 5.61 9.52
C VAL A 104 -5.14 4.65 10.43
N PHE A 105 -5.29 4.77 11.76
CA PHE A 105 -4.66 3.88 12.73
C PHE A 105 -5.07 2.41 12.49
N ASN A 106 -6.36 2.15 12.32
CA ASN A 106 -6.89 0.83 12.00
C ASN A 106 -6.31 0.30 10.67
N THR A 107 -6.22 1.14 9.65
CA THR A 107 -5.62 0.76 8.36
C THR A 107 -4.17 0.33 8.53
N CYS A 108 -3.38 1.13 9.26
CA CYS A 108 -1.96 0.87 9.48
C CYS A 108 -1.70 -0.40 10.31
N THR A 109 -2.55 -0.69 11.29
CA THR A 109 -2.36 -1.81 12.21
C THR A 109 -2.98 -3.12 11.74
N LYS A 110 -4.10 -3.07 11.00
CA LYS A 110 -4.84 -4.26 10.56
C LYS A 110 -4.59 -4.64 9.10
N HIS A 111 -4.54 -3.66 8.21
CA HIS A 111 -4.55 -3.91 6.76
C HIS A 111 -3.15 -3.86 6.13
N VAL A 112 -2.33 -2.87 6.51
CA VAL A 112 -0.96 -2.72 5.96
C VAL A 112 -0.05 -3.93 6.22
N PRO A 113 -0.07 -4.61 7.40
CA PRO A 113 0.75 -5.80 7.61
C PRO A 113 0.37 -6.98 6.71
N LEU A 114 -0.92 -7.14 6.39
CA LEU A 114 -1.38 -8.13 5.43
C LEU A 114 -0.94 -7.77 4.02
N LEU A 115 -1.16 -6.51 3.62
CA LEU A 115 -0.72 -6.01 2.31
C LEU A 115 0.78 -6.23 2.12
N LYS A 116 1.62 -5.85 3.09
CA LYS A 116 3.08 -6.06 3.03
C LYS A 116 3.43 -7.51 2.68
N ARG A 117 2.90 -8.47 3.45
CA ARG A 117 3.17 -9.91 3.26
C ARG A 117 2.71 -10.41 1.89
N THR A 118 1.54 -9.95 1.42
CA THR A 118 1.04 -10.31 0.09
C THR A 118 1.92 -9.71 -1.01
N ILE A 119 2.40 -8.48 -0.86
CA ILE A 119 3.32 -7.85 -1.83
C ILE A 119 4.67 -8.57 -1.87
N GLU A 120 5.21 -8.99 -0.72
CA GLU A 120 6.42 -9.83 -0.66
C GLU A 120 6.22 -11.14 -1.42
N LYS A 121 5.07 -11.79 -1.23
CA LYS A 121 4.69 -13.01 -1.98
C LYS A 121 4.60 -12.75 -3.49
N ILE A 122 3.96 -11.65 -3.90
CA ILE A 122 3.85 -11.28 -5.33
C ILE A 122 5.24 -11.09 -5.95
N ILE A 123 6.16 -10.42 -5.25
CA ILE A 123 7.53 -10.22 -5.72
C ILE A 123 8.23 -11.58 -5.91
N ALA A 124 8.15 -12.47 -4.91
CA ALA A 124 8.74 -13.80 -4.98
C ALA A 124 8.14 -14.65 -6.13
N ASP A 125 6.83 -14.59 -6.33
CA ASP A 125 6.14 -15.29 -7.42
C ASP A 125 6.55 -14.75 -8.81
N LEU A 126 6.79 -13.44 -8.94
CA LEU A 126 7.27 -12.84 -10.19
C LEU A 126 8.76 -13.13 -10.48
N GLU A 127 9.57 -13.28 -9.42
CA GLU A 127 10.99 -13.62 -9.51
C GLU A 127 11.18 -15.12 -9.81
N SER A 128 10.40 -16.03 -9.21
CA SER A 128 10.50 -17.48 -9.47
C SER A 128 10.11 -17.89 -10.89
N MET A 129 9.32 -17.08 -11.59
CA MET A 129 9.01 -17.26 -13.02
C MET A 129 10.18 -16.96 -13.97
N THR A 130 11.41 -16.79 -13.46
CA THR A 130 12.62 -16.52 -14.27
C THR A 130 13.45 -17.77 -14.58
N GLU A 131 13.12 -18.93 -14.00
CA GLU A 131 13.89 -20.18 -14.18
C GLU A 131 13.32 -21.12 -15.27
N THR A 132 12.58 -20.61 -16.26
CA THR A 132 12.09 -21.42 -17.41
C THR A 132 12.08 -20.62 -18.70
#